data_AF-A0A3G8YIX5-F1
#
_entry.id   AF-A0A3G8YIX5-F1
#
_cell.length_a   1.000
_cell.length_b   1.000
_cell.length_c   1.000
_cell.angle_alpha   90.00
_cell.angle_beta   90.00
_cell.angle_gamma   90.00
#
_symmetry.space_group_name_H-M   'P 1'
#
loop_
_entity.id
_entity.type
_entity.pdbx_description
1 polymer ?
#
loop_
_entity_poly.entity_id
_entity_poly.type
_entity_poly.pdbx_seq_one_letter_code
_entity_poly.pdbx_strand_id
1 'polypeptide(L)' 'MEQKSTKYSRKDSNSSLGIAIGVTFGAAIGVALGNIAIGVALGMSVGAAIGAGLDSQHRKGKEKSGGE' A
#
# COMPACT_ATOMS: atom_id res chain seq x y z
N MET A 1 -11.76 13.87 25.04
CA MET A 1 -11.76 13.47 23.61
C MET A 1 -10.40 12.92 23.31
N GLU A 2 -10.29 11.59 23.38
CA GLU A 2 -9.03 10.87 23.41
C GLU A 2 -8.40 10.88 22.02
N GLN A 3 -7.23 11.51 21.93
CA GLN A 3 -6.41 11.49 20.73
C GLN A 3 -6.04 10.04 20.45
N LYS A 4 -6.74 9.44 19.48
CA LYS A 4 -6.39 8.14 18.93
C LYS A 4 -5.12 8.33 18.10
N SER A 5 -3.99 8.43 18.78
CA SER A 5 -2.66 8.35 18.20
C SER A 5 -2.56 7.04 17.45
N THR A 6 -2.80 7.13 16.15
CA THR A 6 -2.52 6.09 15.18
C THR A 6 -1.02 5.84 15.26
N LYS A 7 -0.68 4.84 16.06
CA LYS A 7 0.65 4.27 16.18
C LYS A 7 1.02 3.70 14.80
N TYR A 8 1.46 4.56 13.88
CA TYR A 8 2.12 4.16 12.65
C TYR A 8 3.45 3.55 13.07
N SER A 9 3.40 2.26 13.36
CA SER A 9 4.55 1.41 13.55
C SER A 9 5.42 1.61 12.31
N ARG A 10 6.59 2.23 12.49
CA ARG A 10 7.65 2.38 11.48
C ARG A 10 8.25 1.00 11.19
N LYS A 11 7.43 0.11 10.65
CA LYS A 11 7.89 -1.02 9.86
C LYS A 11 7.69 -0.52 8.45
N ASP A 12 8.77 -0.15 7.78
CA ASP A 12 8.83 0.16 6.35
C ASP A 12 8.39 -1.06 5.54
N SER A 13 7.12 -1.40 5.64
CA SER A 13 6.47 -2.46 4.91
C SER A 13 6.00 -1.79 3.63
N ASN A 14 6.77 -1.98 2.56
CA ASN A 14 6.43 -1.47 1.24
C ASN A 14 4.99 -1.85 0.83
N SER A 15 4.46 -2.95 1.39
CA SER A 15 3.05 -3.34 1.27
C SER A 15 2.04 -2.33 1.83
N SER A 16 2.28 -1.73 3.02
CA SER A 16 1.35 -0.73 3.57
C SER A 16 1.38 0.58 2.80
N LEU A 17 2.54 0.93 2.22
CA LEU A 17 2.67 2.10 1.36
C LEU A 17 1.89 1.92 0.04
N GLY A 18 2.00 0.74 -0.58
CA GLY A 18 1.25 0.40 -1.79
C GLY A 18 -0.27 0.51 -1.58
N ILE A 19 -0.78 -0.05 -0.48
CA ILE A 19 -2.21 0.02 -0.12
C ILE A 19 -2.66 1.49 0.08
N ALA A 20 -1.88 2.30 0.81
CA ALA A 20 -2.22 3.69 1.08
C ALA A 20 -2.29 4.54 -0.19
N ILE A 21 -1.32 4.38 -1.10
CA ILE A 21 -1.30 5.04 -2.41
C ILE A 21 -2.50 4.57 -3.24
N GLY A 22 -2.71 3.26 -3.32
CA GLY A 22 -3.82 2.68 -4.07
C GLY A 22 -5.19 3.19 -3.63
N VAL A 23 -5.48 3.19 -2.33
CA VAL A 23 -6.76 3.68 -1.80
C VAL A 23 -6.95 5.17 -2.04
N THR A 24 -5.91 5.99 -1.82
CA THR A 24 -6.01 7.45 -1.99
C THR A 24 -6.30 7.82 -3.44
N PHE A 25 -5.54 7.27 -4.39
CA PHE A 25 -5.76 7.51 -5.81
C PHE A 25 -7.04 6.86 -6.32
N GLY A 26 -7.35 5.64 -5.86
CA GLY A 26 -8.58 4.94 -6.22
C GLY A 26 -9.83 5.71 -5.79
N ALA A 27 -9.85 6.24 -4.58
CA ALA A 27 -10.94 7.09 -4.11
C ALA A 27 -11.07 8.37 -4.95
N ALA A 28 -9.96 9.05 -5.24
CA ALA A 28 -9.96 10.26 -6.08
C ALA A 28 -10.49 9.99 -7.50
N ILE A 29 -10.06 8.89 -8.13
CA ILE A 29 -10.55 8.46 -9.44
C ILE A 29 -12.03 8.08 -9.36
N GLY A 30 -12.45 7.37 -8.31
CA GLY A 30 -13.85 7.00 -8.10
C GLY A 30 -14.78 8.21 -7.93
N VAL A 31 -14.32 9.25 -7.23
CA VAL A 31 -15.03 10.53 -7.12
C VAL A 31 -15.13 11.19 -8.51
N ALA A 32 -14.02 11.25 -9.26
CA ALA A 32 -14.00 11.85 -10.59
C ALA A 32 -14.92 11.14 -11.60
N LEU A 33 -15.06 9.82 -11.47
CA LEU A 33 -15.95 9.00 -12.30
C LEU A 33 -17.41 8.97 -11.79
N GLY A 34 -17.70 9.57 -10.64
CA GLY A 34 -19.00 9.45 -9.98
C GLY A 34 -19.34 8.04 -9.48
N ASN A 35 -18.35 7.14 -9.44
CA ASN A 35 -18.49 5.77 -8.99
C ASN A 35 -17.31 5.36 -8.09
N ILE A 36 -17.48 5.60 -6.78
CA ILE A 36 -16.49 5.30 -5.75
C ILE A 36 -16.14 3.80 -5.72
N ALA A 37 -17.10 2.93 -5.98
CA ALA A 37 -16.88 1.48 -5.92
C ALA A 37 -15.85 1.01 -6.94
N ILE A 38 -15.96 1.50 -8.19
CA ILE A 38 -14.98 1.21 -9.25
C ILE A 38 -13.61 1.78 -8.90
N GLY A 39 -13.56 3.04 -8.44
CA GLY A 39 -12.31 3.71 -8.09
C GLY A 39 -11.56 2.99 -6.96
N VAL A 40 -12.25 2.64 -5.88
CA VAL A 40 -11.64 1.95 -4.73
C VAL A 40 -11.21 0.53 -5.11
N ALA A 41 -11.99 -0.20 -5.90
CA ALA A 41 -11.61 -1.55 -6.37
C ALA A 41 -10.34 -1.52 -7.23
N LEU A 42 -10.25 -0.58 -8.18
CA LEU A 42 -9.06 -0.37 -9.00
C LEU A 42 -7.86 0.07 -8.16
N GLY A 43 -8.07 1.06 -7.28
CA GLY A 43 -7.04 1.56 -6.39
C GLY A 43 -6.47 0.48 -5.48
N MET A 44 -7.34 -0.34 -4.87
CA MET A 44 -6.93 -1.47 -4.03
C MET A 44 -6.14 -2.52 -4.82
N SER A 45 -6.60 -2.88 -6.02
CA SER A 45 -5.91 -3.84 -6.90
C SER A 45 -4.50 -3.36 -7.25
N VAL A 46 -4.39 -2.11 -7.72
CA VAL A 46 -3.11 -1.50 -8.11
C VAL A 46 -2.20 -1.31 -6.89
N GLY A 47 -2.73 -0.78 -5.79
CA GLY A 47 -1.98 -0.57 -4.56
C GLY A 47 -1.46 -1.86 -3.93
N ALA A 48 -2.27 -2.92 -3.94
CA ALA A 48 -1.85 -4.24 -3.49
C ALA A 48 -0.77 -4.84 -4.40
N ALA A 49 -0.91 -4.71 -5.73
CA ALA A 49 0.08 -5.20 -6.68
C ALA A 49 1.43 -4.48 -6.52
N ILE A 50 1.42 -3.15 -6.39
CA ILE A 50 2.63 -2.34 -6.14
C ILE A 50 3.25 -2.72 -4.79
N GLY A 51 2.43 -2.77 -3.73
CA GLY A 51 2.89 -3.10 -2.39
C GLY A 51 3.46 -4.52 -2.28
N ALA A 52 2.88 -5.48 -2.98
CA ALA A 52 3.36 -6.85 -3.06
C ALA A 52 4.62 -6.96 -3.93
N GLY A 53 4.69 -6.26 -5.06
CA GLY A 53 5.87 -6.20 -5.93
C GLY A 53 7.09 -5.62 -5.22
N LEU A 54 6.90 -4.49 -4.52
CA LEU A 54 7.96 -3.84 -3.74
C LEU A 54 8.39 -4.69 -2.52
N ASP A 55 7.46 -5.36 -1.83
CA ASP A 55 7.82 -6.30 -0.74
C ASP A 55 8.61 -7.50 -1.28
N SER A 56 8.19 -8.04 -2.42
CA SER A 56 8.87 -9.15 -3.09
C SER A 56 10.29 -8.77 -3.54
N GLN A 57 10.50 -7.55 -4.03
CA GLN A 57 11.85 -7.05 -4.35
C GLN A 57 12.69 -6.81 -3.10
N HIS A 58 12.08 -6.33 -2.01
CA HIS A 58 12.79 -6.07 -0.77
C HIS A 58 13.19 -7.35 -0.03
N ARG A 59 12.41 -8.43 -0.16
CA ARG A 59 12.77 -9.76 0.35
C ARG A 59 13.94 -10.37 -0.41
N LYS A 60 13.97 -10.21 -1.74
CA LYS A 60 15.05 -10.72 -2.61
C LYS A 60 16.42 -10.07 -2.34
N GLY A 61 16.44 -8.89 -1.72
CA GLY A 61 17.67 -8.24 -1.24
C GLY A 61 18.17 -8.73 0.12
N LYS A 62 17.31 -9.35 0.95
CA LYS A 62 17.68 -9.83 2.29
C LYS A 62 18.18 -11.28 2.32
N GLU A 63 18.02 -12.04 1.25
CA GLU A 63 18.56 -13.41 1.11
C GLU A 63 20.03 -13.45 0.66
N LYS A 64 20.64 -12.32 0.28
CA LYS A 64 22.05 -12.27 -0.21
C LYS A 64 23.09 -11.72 0.79
N SER A 65 22.78 -11.60 2.08
CA SER A 65 23.75 -11.19 3.12
C SER A 65 23.77 -12.12 4.34
N GLY A 66 23.49 -13.42 4.15
CA GLY A 66 23.53 -14.43 5.21
C GLY A 66 24.13 -15.77 4.77
N GLY A 67 25.04 -15.76 3.79
CA GLY A 67 25.82 -16.95 3.42
C GLY A 67 27.28 -16.70 3.80
N GLU A 68 27.70 -17.36 4.87
CA GLU A 68 29.07 -17.45 5.39
C GLU A 68 30.04 -18.06 4.36
#